data_AF-A0A4Y9KTS9-F1
#
_entry.id   AF-A0A4Y9KTS9-F1
#
_cell.length_a   1.000
_cell.length_b   1.000
_cell.length_c   1.000
_cell.angle_alpha   90.00
_cell.angle_beta   90.00
_cell.angle_gamma   90.00
#
_symmetry.space_group_name_H-M   'P 1'
#
loop_
_entity.id
_entity.type
_entity.pdbx_description
1 polymer ?
#
loop_
_entity_poly.entity_id
_entity_poly.type
_entity_poly.pdbx_seq_one_letter_code
_entity_poly.pdbx_strand_id
1 'polypeptide(L)'
;MSQTIGPDSECTANEGAEHWSDPKYNLSSDGDFVRYWSRAADRLRAVAAVGRRTEEAIGRTGIGLQLSSENFNGHDLSDFPLRRCTLNRAQLYGAKLDRADLSGANLVCPGLERASFRGAKLDFAYMHAIAAQVCNFDDASLCNVIDATGSLFHGCSMKRARFDNAMLSGLLAYQCDASDAVFDGAELQGSTINECFLPSASFRFAKLSQLTITKSHLASCSFFQSKGNCLSIVRPTSVDGLVLEGAHLPYLRLSKVSGHIAARGMCAPFADIHLSNLPNAELEQTDLTEARLLSVNLSNANLVGAVLNGASIHSCELDGADLSLASGECISITESTMRAAKLSGFRGRSTFVRDCDLERADLSNAYLYRSMITGDPPQSMALDEANLEGSNLVQAYLAAGMTRTNLEATRAAYVRMNQSSLREANLSGMSPFQASFVKVDFSGAKITTFEPPFFADRCPGLQAALKGDQPRDPSSYLTEFSSLIRQGREGST
;
A
#
# COMPACT_ATOMS: atom_id res chain seq x y z
N MET A 1 -58.12 -58.34 24.54
CA MET A 1 -59.20 -57.34 24.70
C MET A 1 -58.51 -56.05 25.13
N SER A 2 -58.07 -55.24 24.16
CA SER A 2 -58.69 -53.97 23.72
C SER A 2 -58.60 -52.88 24.81
N GLN A 3 -58.08 -51.67 24.62
CA GLN A 3 -57.89 -50.88 23.40
C GLN A 3 -57.11 -49.57 23.73
N THR A 4 -56.20 -49.17 22.83
CA THR A 4 -55.88 -47.81 22.29
C THR A 4 -55.50 -46.59 23.16
N ILE A 5 -54.56 -45.84 22.55
CA ILE A 5 -53.85 -44.60 22.94
C ILE A 5 -54.61 -43.34 22.49
N GLY A 6 -54.47 -42.21 23.21
CA GLY A 6 -54.69 -40.83 22.72
C GLY A 6 -54.53 -39.74 23.80
N PRO A 7 -54.05 -38.52 23.50
CA PRO A 7 -53.19 -37.71 24.40
C PRO A 7 -53.80 -36.36 24.87
N ASP A 8 -52.96 -35.56 25.55
CA ASP A 8 -53.09 -34.13 25.90
C ASP A 8 -53.73 -33.79 27.27
N SER A 9 -52.90 -33.83 28.31
CA SER A 9 -53.16 -33.13 29.57
C SER A 9 -52.52 -31.75 29.54
N GLU A 10 -53.38 -30.73 29.48
CA GLU A 10 -53.12 -29.33 29.76
C GLU A 10 -52.24 -29.16 31.02
N CYS A 11 -50.99 -28.73 30.84
CA CYS A 11 -50.22 -28.17 31.94
C CYS A 11 -50.62 -26.69 32.07
N THR A 12 -51.58 -26.46 32.95
CA THR A 12 -51.91 -25.15 33.50
C THR A 12 -50.67 -24.54 34.17
N ALA A 13 -49.96 -23.66 33.46
CA ALA A 13 -49.01 -22.73 34.06
C ALA A 13 -49.80 -21.53 34.61
N ASN A 14 -50.38 -21.74 35.80
CA ASN A 14 -51.13 -20.75 36.54
C ASN A 14 -50.29 -20.31 37.75
N GLU A 15 -49.21 -19.56 37.49
CA GLU A 15 -48.47 -18.82 38.51
C GLU A 15 -48.06 -17.45 37.94
N GLY A 16 -48.57 -16.37 38.54
CA GLY A 16 -48.05 -15.01 38.33
C GLY A 16 -48.89 -14.02 37.52
N ALA A 17 -50.21 -14.22 37.41
CA ALA A 17 -51.12 -13.13 37.03
C ALA A 17 -51.35 -12.19 38.24
N GLU A 18 -50.29 -11.52 38.72
CA GLU A 18 -50.44 -10.41 39.66
C GLU A 18 -51.00 -9.18 38.92
N HIS A 19 -51.93 -8.48 39.57
CA HIS A 19 -52.61 -7.29 39.07
C HIS A 19 -51.65 -6.22 38.51
N TRP A 20 -51.55 -6.12 37.17
CA TRP A 20 -50.85 -5.04 36.48
C TRP A 20 -51.80 -3.87 36.18
N SER A 21 -52.38 -3.31 37.23
CA SER A 21 -53.09 -2.03 37.22
C SER A 21 -52.22 -0.94 37.89
N ASP A 22 -50.93 -0.91 37.56
CA ASP A 22 -50.00 0.15 38.00
C ASP A 22 -49.92 1.22 36.89
N PRO A 23 -50.24 2.51 37.14
CA PRO A 23 -50.27 3.57 36.12
C PRO A 23 -48.95 3.75 35.33
N LYS A 24 -47.86 3.12 35.76
CA LYS A 24 -46.54 3.11 35.11
C LYS A 24 -46.49 2.35 33.78
N TYR A 25 -47.41 1.42 33.53
CA TYR A 25 -47.53 0.71 32.25
C TYR A 25 -48.38 1.48 31.22
N ASN A 26 -48.96 2.62 31.64
CA ASN A 26 -49.85 3.47 30.84
C ASN A 26 -49.17 4.75 30.34
N LEU A 27 -47.84 4.75 30.22
CA LEU A 27 -47.10 5.85 29.60
C LEU A 27 -47.34 5.84 28.08
N SER A 28 -48.02 6.89 27.60
CA SER A 28 -48.47 7.00 26.21
C SER A 28 -47.33 7.18 25.21
N SER A 29 -46.22 7.81 25.61
CA SER A 29 -45.01 7.95 24.79
C SER A 29 -43.97 6.88 25.12
N ASP A 30 -43.35 6.29 24.08
CA ASP A 30 -42.19 5.42 24.23
C ASP A 30 -41.00 6.14 24.90
N GLY A 31 -40.86 7.44 24.65
CA GLY A 31 -39.80 8.27 25.25
C GLY A 31 -39.91 8.40 26.76
N ASP A 32 -41.12 8.69 27.27
CA ASP A 32 -41.37 8.76 28.72
C ASP A 32 -41.16 7.41 29.39
N PHE A 33 -41.57 6.33 28.72
CA PHE A 33 -41.37 4.97 29.20
C PHE A 33 -39.88 4.64 29.36
N VAL A 34 -39.05 4.93 28.35
CA VAL A 34 -37.60 4.69 28.42
C VAL A 34 -36.93 5.61 29.45
N ARG A 35 -37.33 6.89 29.53
CA ARG A 35 -36.85 7.82 30.58
C ARG A 35 -37.17 7.34 31.99
N TYR A 36 -38.37 6.78 32.20
CA TYR A 36 -38.75 6.23 33.48
C TYR A 36 -37.84 5.05 33.87
N TRP A 37 -37.68 4.08 32.96
CA TRP A 37 -36.89 2.87 33.23
C TRP A 37 -35.39 3.12 33.32
N SER A 38 -34.86 4.12 32.60
CA SER A 38 -33.46 4.54 32.73
C SER A 38 -33.11 5.10 34.12
N ARG A 39 -34.09 5.48 34.94
CA ARG A 39 -33.91 5.90 36.35
C ARG A 39 -34.23 4.81 37.37
N ALA A 40 -34.72 3.64 36.92
CA ALA A 40 -35.10 2.55 37.82
C ALA A 40 -33.86 1.94 38.49
N ALA A 41 -33.96 1.70 39.80
CA ALA A 41 -32.90 1.07 40.58
C ALA A 41 -32.67 -0.41 40.20
N ASP A 42 -33.75 -1.13 39.87
CA ASP A 42 -33.69 -2.50 39.40
C ASP A 42 -33.44 -2.55 37.88
N ARG A 43 -32.17 -2.72 37.51
CA ARG A 43 -31.74 -2.76 36.10
C ARG A 43 -32.23 -3.99 35.35
N LEU A 44 -32.28 -5.14 35.98
CA LEU A 44 -32.75 -6.38 35.32
C LEU A 44 -34.22 -6.24 34.93
N ARG A 45 -35.04 -5.73 35.84
CA ARG A 45 -36.45 -5.46 35.56
C ARG A 45 -36.63 -4.36 34.51
N ALA A 46 -35.79 -3.33 34.53
CA ALA A 46 -35.82 -2.26 33.53
C ALA A 46 -35.52 -2.78 32.11
N VAL A 47 -34.43 -3.54 31.95
CA VAL A 47 -34.04 -4.18 30.69
C VAL A 47 -35.16 -5.10 30.18
N ALA A 48 -35.75 -5.92 31.04
CA ALA A 48 -36.84 -6.81 30.66
C ALA A 48 -38.12 -6.06 30.26
N ALA A 49 -38.46 -4.96 30.94
CA ALA A 49 -39.60 -4.13 30.61
C ALA A 49 -39.44 -3.42 29.27
N VAL A 50 -38.27 -2.83 29.02
CA VAL A 50 -37.92 -2.23 27.72
C VAL A 50 -37.92 -3.28 26.62
N GLY A 51 -37.34 -4.46 26.86
CA GLY A 51 -37.31 -5.57 25.90
C GLY A 51 -38.69 -6.02 25.45
N ARG A 52 -39.63 -6.24 26.38
CA ARG A 52 -40.99 -6.61 26.01
C ARG A 52 -41.66 -5.56 25.13
N ARG A 53 -41.57 -4.27 25.49
CA ARG A 53 -42.16 -3.19 24.71
C ARG A 53 -41.50 -3.04 23.34
N THR A 54 -40.18 -3.23 23.26
CA THR A 54 -39.43 -3.22 21.99
C THR A 54 -39.91 -4.35 21.07
N GLU A 55 -39.97 -5.59 21.55
CA GLU A 55 -40.41 -6.73 20.73
C GLU A 55 -41.89 -6.62 20.34
N GLU A 56 -42.76 -6.09 21.21
CA GLU A 56 -44.16 -5.79 20.87
C GLU A 56 -44.27 -4.69 19.79
N ALA A 57 -43.40 -3.67 19.81
CA ALA A 57 -43.36 -2.63 18.79
C ALA A 57 -42.89 -3.21 17.44
N ILE A 58 -41.82 -4.02 17.46
CA ILE A 58 -41.28 -4.68 16.27
C ILE A 58 -42.30 -5.66 15.69
N GLY A 59 -42.95 -6.48 16.52
CA GLY A 59 -43.95 -7.45 16.07
C GLY A 59 -45.16 -6.80 15.39
N ARG A 60 -45.55 -5.60 15.83
CA ARG A 60 -46.71 -4.87 15.27
C ARG A 60 -46.37 -4.04 14.04
N THR A 61 -45.20 -3.39 14.02
CA THR A 61 -44.89 -2.33 13.05
C THR A 61 -43.67 -2.65 12.18
N GLY A 62 -42.87 -3.64 12.55
CA GLY A 62 -41.55 -3.88 11.98
C GLY A 62 -40.46 -2.93 12.48
N ILE A 63 -40.83 -1.87 13.21
CA ILE A 63 -39.94 -0.84 13.76
C ILE A 63 -39.95 -0.96 15.29
N GLY A 64 -38.82 -0.65 15.93
CA GLY A 64 -38.71 -0.60 17.38
C GLY A 64 -39.36 0.63 17.99
N LEU A 65 -38.95 0.94 19.23
CA LEU A 65 -39.48 2.09 19.99
C LEU A 65 -39.26 3.41 19.24
N GLN A 66 -40.27 4.27 19.27
CA GLN A 66 -40.22 5.58 18.62
C GLN A 66 -39.66 6.63 19.59
N LEU A 67 -38.37 6.91 19.48
CA LEU A 67 -37.61 7.75 20.42
C LEU A 67 -37.09 9.04 19.76
N SER A 68 -37.72 9.45 18.67
CA SER A 68 -37.30 10.60 17.88
C SER A 68 -37.56 11.91 18.62
N SER A 69 -36.61 12.85 18.57
CA SER A 69 -36.65 14.15 19.27
C SER A 69 -36.76 14.07 20.80
N GLU A 70 -36.62 12.88 21.38
CA GLU A 70 -36.66 12.71 22.83
C GLU A 70 -35.36 13.18 23.48
N ASN A 71 -35.47 13.66 24.72
CA ASN A 71 -34.32 14.09 25.52
C ASN A 71 -33.89 12.97 26.48
N PHE A 72 -32.69 12.44 26.23
CA PHE A 72 -32.00 11.43 27.04
C PHE A 72 -30.64 11.92 27.54
N ASN A 73 -30.40 13.23 27.59
CA ASN A 73 -29.14 13.78 28.07
C ASN A 73 -28.80 13.24 29.46
N GLY A 74 -27.59 12.71 29.62
CA GLY A 74 -27.09 12.12 30.87
C GLY A 74 -27.83 10.87 31.36
N HIS A 75 -28.81 10.34 30.61
CA HIS A 75 -29.53 9.14 31.01
C HIS A 75 -28.67 7.90 30.77
N ASP A 76 -28.86 6.90 31.62
CA ASP A 76 -28.22 5.60 31.50
C ASP A 76 -29.19 4.59 30.88
N LEU A 77 -28.95 4.33 29.60
CA LEU A 77 -29.65 3.39 28.72
C LEU A 77 -28.81 2.12 28.48
N SER A 78 -27.80 1.88 29.32
CA SER A 78 -26.92 0.72 29.18
C SER A 78 -27.72 -0.58 29.23
N ASP A 79 -27.29 -1.56 28.44
CA ASP A 79 -27.92 -2.88 28.30
C ASP A 79 -29.37 -2.88 27.78
N PHE A 80 -29.94 -1.73 27.40
CA PHE A 80 -31.31 -1.68 26.93
C PHE A 80 -31.45 -2.29 25.52
N PRO A 81 -32.44 -3.16 25.31
CA PRO A 81 -32.77 -3.71 23.99
C PRO A 81 -33.61 -2.71 23.20
N LEU A 82 -32.95 -1.87 22.42
CA LEU A 82 -33.52 -0.78 21.64
C LEU A 82 -33.44 -1.07 20.12
N ARG A 83 -33.56 -2.35 19.76
CA ARG A 83 -33.46 -2.82 18.37
C ARG A 83 -34.46 -2.08 17.48
N ARG A 84 -34.00 -1.66 16.30
CA ARG A 84 -34.80 -0.96 15.27
C ARG A 84 -35.49 0.31 15.78
N CYS A 85 -35.05 0.90 16.88
CA CYS A 85 -35.64 2.13 17.39
C CYS A 85 -35.34 3.33 16.47
N THR A 86 -36.12 4.39 16.59
CA THR A 86 -35.85 5.66 15.91
C THR A 86 -35.29 6.67 16.91
N LEU A 87 -34.05 7.14 16.69
CA LEU A 87 -33.37 8.15 17.52
C LEU A 87 -33.11 9.44 16.73
N ASN A 88 -33.90 9.68 15.69
CA ASN A 88 -33.75 10.85 14.82
C ASN A 88 -33.91 12.13 15.65
N ARG A 89 -32.90 13.00 15.59
CA ARG A 89 -32.84 14.26 16.36
C ARG A 89 -32.98 14.10 17.88
N ALA A 90 -32.79 12.88 18.41
CA ALA A 90 -32.77 12.66 19.85
C ALA A 90 -31.56 13.39 20.48
N GLN A 91 -31.75 13.89 21.70
CA GLN A 91 -30.66 14.50 22.47
C GLN A 91 -30.06 13.44 23.39
N LEU A 92 -28.81 13.07 23.11
CA LEU A 92 -28.06 12.01 23.80
C LEU A 92 -26.77 12.55 24.43
N TYR A 93 -26.72 13.85 24.73
CA TYR A 93 -25.54 14.49 25.31
C TYR A 93 -25.14 13.79 26.61
N GLY A 94 -23.94 13.22 26.66
CA GLY A 94 -23.44 12.50 27.83
C GLY A 94 -24.27 11.26 28.22
N ALA A 95 -25.15 10.77 27.35
CA ALA A 95 -25.94 9.57 27.61
C ALA A 95 -25.05 8.32 27.60
N LYS A 96 -25.39 7.31 28.42
CA LYS A 96 -24.72 6.01 28.40
C LYS A 96 -25.59 5.00 27.68
N LEU A 97 -25.09 4.44 26.60
CA LEU A 97 -25.68 3.37 25.80
C LEU A 97 -24.75 2.16 25.79
N ASP A 98 -23.98 1.96 26.87
CA ASP A 98 -23.00 0.89 26.95
C ASP A 98 -23.70 -0.47 26.85
N ARG A 99 -23.25 -1.33 25.95
CA ARG A 99 -23.84 -2.65 25.66
C ARG A 99 -25.33 -2.60 25.28
N ALA A 100 -25.88 -1.44 24.97
CA ALA A 100 -27.24 -1.33 24.45
C ALA A 100 -27.32 -2.02 23.08
N ASP A 101 -28.45 -2.68 22.82
CA ASP A 101 -28.73 -3.27 21.52
C ASP A 101 -29.50 -2.27 20.67
N LEU A 102 -28.80 -1.58 19.78
CA LEU A 102 -29.30 -0.62 18.80
C LEU A 102 -29.27 -1.20 17.38
N SER A 103 -29.26 -2.54 17.23
CA SER A 103 -29.21 -3.16 15.92
C SER A 103 -30.38 -2.73 15.05
N GLY A 104 -30.10 -2.25 13.84
CA GLY A 104 -31.09 -1.73 12.90
C GLY A 104 -31.70 -0.38 13.30
N ALA A 105 -31.16 0.31 14.32
CA ALA A 105 -31.67 1.61 14.74
C ALA A 105 -31.46 2.69 13.68
N ASN A 106 -32.33 3.70 13.69
CA ASN A 106 -32.23 4.86 12.82
C ASN A 106 -31.71 6.07 13.61
N LEU A 107 -30.56 6.59 13.20
CA LEU A 107 -29.83 7.69 13.82
C LEU A 107 -29.55 8.78 12.78
N VAL A 108 -30.55 9.63 12.51
CA VAL A 108 -30.37 10.84 11.67
C VAL A 108 -30.24 12.09 12.55
N CYS A 109 -29.08 12.73 12.46
CA CYS A 109 -28.74 13.94 13.22
C CYS A 109 -29.01 13.89 14.74
N PRO A 110 -28.69 12.80 15.48
CA PRO A 110 -28.78 12.81 16.94
C PRO A 110 -27.70 13.69 17.56
N GLY A 111 -27.99 14.30 18.71
CA GLY A 111 -27.00 15.01 19.50
C GLY A 111 -26.18 14.04 20.36
N LEU A 112 -25.07 13.51 19.83
CA LEU A 112 -24.28 12.44 20.45
C LEU A 112 -23.11 12.91 21.33
N GLU A 113 -22.87 14.21 21.43
CA GLU A 113 -21.66 14.71 22.09
C GLU A 113 -21.46 14.10 23.49
N ARG A 114 -20.26 13.56 23.73
CA ARG A 114 -19.86 12.87 24.99
C ARG A 114 -20.67 11.63 25.35
N ALA A 115 -21.49 11.10 24.44
CA ALA A 115 -22.20 9.85 24.66
C ALA A 115 -21.24 8.65 24.69
N SER A 116 -21.61 7.62 25.44
CA SER A 116 -20.90 6.36 25.50
C SER A 116 -21.72 5.27 24.83
N PHE A 117 -21.09 4.52 23.94
CA PHE A 117 -21.60 3.38 23.18
C PHE A 117 -20.70 2.16 23.40
N ARG A 118 -20.05 2.05 24.57
CA ARG A 118 -19.04 1.04 24.79
C ARG A 118 -19.66 -0.36 24.71
N GLY A 119 -19.17 -1.20 23.81
CA GLY A 119 -19.72 -2.55 23.58
C GLY A 119 -21.16 -2.55 23.03
N ALA A 120 -21.69 -1.41 22.60
CA ALA A 120 -23.04 -1.32 22.03
C ALA A 120 -23.10 -2.02 20.66
N LYS A 121 -24.28 -2.54 20.33
CA LYS A 121 -24.53 -3.15 19.02
C LYS A 121 -25.29 -2.16 18.14
N LEU A 122 -24.64 -1.63 17.13
CA LEU A 122 -25.21 -0.79 16.07
C LEU A 122 -25.22 -1.51 14.71
N ASP A 123 -25.16 -2.84 14.72
CA ASP A 123 -25.18 -3.61 13.48
C ASP A 123 -26.42 -3.29 12.64
N PHE A 124 -26.25 -3.13 11.33
CA PHE A 124 -27.32 -2.75 10.41
C PHE A 124 -28.01 -1.40 10.72
N ALA A 125 -27.42 -0.57 11.58
CA ALA A 125 -27.98 0.76 11.86
C ALA A 125 -27.88 1.67 10.63
N TYR A 126 -28.78 2.65 10.57
CA TYR A 126 -28.73 3.76 9.63
C TYR A 126 -28.24 5.00 10.38
N MET A 127 -27.03 5.48 10.07
CA MET A 127 -26.29 6.51 10.81
C MET A 127 -25.89 7.67 9.89
N HIS A 128 -26.83 8.17 9.10
CA HIS A 128 -26.54 9.19 8.10
C HIS A 128 -26.22 10.56 8.74
N ALA A 129 -25.12 11.18 8.31
CA ALA A 129 -24.69 12.51 8.71
C ALA A 129 -24.64 12.75 10.23
N ILE A 130 -24.17 11.76 11.00
CA ILE A 130 -24.02 11.94 12.45
C ILE A 130 -22.80 12.81 12.77
N ALA A 131 -22.90 13.60 13.84
CA ALA A 131 -21.77 14.34 14.39
C ALA A 131 -21.43 13.77 15.78
N ALA A 132 -20.54 12.78 15.80
CA ALA A 132 -20.01 12.19 17.02
C ALA A 132 -18.78 12.97 17.48
N GLN A 133 -18.93 13.69 18.59
CA GLN A 133 -17.85 14.47 19.20
C GLN A 133 -17.52 13.92 20.57
N VAL A 134 -16.26 13.54 20.79
CA VAL A 134 -15.74 13.03 22.07
C VAL A 134 -16.58 11.86 22.60
N CYS A 135 -17.05 11.01 21.70
CA CYS A 135 -17.86 9.83 22.03
C CYS A 135 -16.95 8.62 22.29
N ASN A 136 -17.48 7.64 23.03
CA ASN A 136 -16.81 6.37 23.26
C ASN A 136 -17.52 5.23 22.53
N PHE A 137 -16.91 4.67 21.50
CA PHE A 137 -17.35 3.49 20.76
C PHE A 137 -16.42 2.29 20.99
N ASP A 138 -15.65 2.28 22.07
CA ASP A 138 -14.77 1.15 22.38
C ASP A 138 -15.56 -0.16 22.42
N ASP A 139 -15.04 -1.20 21.79
CA ASP A 139 -15.65 -2.52 21.69
C ASP A 139 -17.05 -2.53 20.99
N ALA A 140 -17.51 -1.42 20.42
CA ALA A 140 -18.81 -1.33 19.76
C ALA A 140 -18.82 -2.11 18.44
N SER A 141 -19.96 -2.72 18.13
CA SER A 141 -20.19 -3.39 16.85
C SER A 141 -21.01 -2.50 15.95
N LEU A 142 -20.43 -2.06 14.83
CA LEU A 142 -21.04 -1.30 13.75
C LEU A 142 -20.97 -2.12 12.45
N CYS A 143 -21.11 -3.44 12.56
CA CYS A 143 -21.01 -4.35 11.42
C CYS A 143 -22.21 -4.14 10.49
N ASN A 144 -21.97 -4.09 9.18
CA ASN A 144 -23.01 -3.92 8.16
C ASN A 144 -23.87 -2.67 8.35
N VAL A 145 -23.33 -1.61 8.98
CA VAL A 145 -24.01 -0.30 9.01
C VAL A 145 -24.40 0.09 7.59
N ILE A 146 -25.68 0.38 7.41
CA ILE A 146 -26.32 0.52 6.09
C ILE A 146 -25.91 1.83 5.43
N ASP A 147 -25.78 2.88 6.23
CA ASP A 147 -25.34 4.18 5.74
C ASP A 147 -24.75 5.00 6.89
N ALA A 148 -23.45 5.29 6.83
CA ALA A 148 -22.81 6.29 7.68
C ALA A 148 -22.28 7.47 6.85
N THR A 149 -22.84 7.70 5.66
CA THR A 149 -22.31 8.68 4.70
C THR A 149 -22.30 10.08 5.30
N GLY A 150 -21.16 10.76 5.13
CA GLY A 150 -20.95 12.13 5.62
C GLY A 150 -20.89 12.26 7.14
N SER A 151 -20.78 11.15 7.87
CA SER A 151 -20.63 11.17 9.32
C SER A 151 -19.28 11.74 9.73
N LEU A 152 -19.30 12.54 10.79
CA LEU A 152 -18.13 13.14 11.40
C LEU A 152 -17.87 12.49 12.76
N PHE A 153 -16.69 11.90 12.92
CA PHE A 153 -16.13 11.46 14.19
C PHE A 153 -14.98 12.38 14.54
N HIS A 154 -15.12 13.11 15.65
CA HIS A 154 -14.12 14.04 16.13
C HIS A 154 -13.74 13.71 17.58
N GLY A 155 -12.48 13.41 17.85
CA GLY A 155 -12.00 13.13 19.21
C GLY A 155 -12.60 11.86 19.83
N CYS A 156 -13.11 10.93 19.02
CA CYS A 156 -13.79 9.74 19.51
C CYS A 156 -12.81 8.61 19.83
N SER A 157 -13.11 7.82 20.86
CA SER A 157 -12.47 6.53 21.09
C SER A 157 -13.27 5.45 20.35
N MET A 158 -12.59 4.63 19.56
CA MET A 158 -13.14 3.55 18.74
C MET A 158 -12.25 2.30 18.85
N LYS A 159 -11.69 2.05 20.04
CA LYS A 159 -10.73 0.97 20.25
C LYS A 159 -11.42 -0.37 20.10
N ARG A 160 -10.88 -1.25 19.26
CA ARG A 160 -11.48 -2.56 18.94
C ARG A 160 -12.92 -2.46 18.43
N ALA A 161 -13.32 -1.29 17.94
CA ALA A 161 -14.63 -1.12 17.31
C ALA A 161 -14.64 -1.87 15.97
N ARG A 162 -15.79 -2.45 15.64
CA ARG A 162 -15.98 -3.25 14.44
C ARG A 162 -16.84 -2.53 13.44
N PHE A 163 -16.36 -2.39 12.22
CA PHE A 163 -17.01 -1.76 11.08
C PHE A 163 -17.05 -2.72 9.88
N ASP A 164 -17.05 -4.03 10.13
CA ASP A 164 -17.03 -5.04 9.10
C ASP A 164 -18.18 -4.83 8.10
N ASN A 165 -17.85 -4.74 6.80
CA ASN A 165 -18.81 -4.51 5.71
C ASN A 165 -19.71 -3.26 5.89
N ALA A 166 -19.29 -2.28 6.70
CA ALA A 166 -20.04 -1.05 6.89
C ALA A 166 -19.92 -0.11 5.68
N MET A 167 -21.01 0.58 5.34
CA MET A 167 -21.01 1.65 4.35
C MET A 167 -20.57 2.97 5.02
N LEU A 168 -19.30 3.32 4.85
CA LEU A 168 -18.64 4.48 5.46
C LEU A 168 -18.21 5.53 4.42
N SER A 169 -18.88 5.59 3.27
CA SER A 169 -18.51 6.50 2.19
C SER A 169 -18.51 7.97 2.64
N GLY A 170 -17.46 8.72 2.35
CA GLY A 170 -17.34 10.13 2.76
C GLY A 170 -17.25 10.33 4.29
N LEU A 171 -16.89 9.29 5.04
CA LEU A 171 -16.62 9.40 6.48
C LEU A 171 -15.51 10.42 6.75
N LEU A 172 -15.70 11.26 7.76
CA LEU A 172 -14.69 12.17 8.27
C LEU A 172 -14.29 11.74 9.68
N ALA A 173 -13.10 11.18 9.82
CA ALA A 173 -12.51 10.84 11.12
C ALA A 173 -11.36 11.81 11.43
N TYR A 174 -11.45 12.50 12.55
CA TYR A 174 -10.47 13.49 12.99
C TYR A 174 -10.10 13.27 14.46
N GLN A 175 -8.79 13.17 14.75
CA GLN A 175 -8.28 13.02 16.12
C GLN A 175 -8.93 11.87 16.90
N CYS A 176 -9.25 10.78 16.20
CA CYS A 176 -9.86 9.60 16.81
C CYS A 176 -8.80 8.56 17.16
N ASP A 177 -9.07 7.77 18.20
CA ASP A 177 -8.29 6.59 18.57
C ASP A 177 -9.04 5.34 18.14
N ALA A 178 -8.63 4.74 17.03
CA ALA A 178 -9.19 3.53 16.45
C ALA A 178 -8.16 2.38 16.49
N SER A 179 -7.40 2.30 17.59
CA SER A 179 -6.49 1.19 17.87
C SER A 179 -7.23 -0.15 17.79
N ASP A 180 -6.66 -1.11 17.06
CA ASP A 180 -7.22 -2.46 16.86
C ASP A 180 -8.64 -2.47 16.25
N ALA A 181 -9.10 -1.36 15.65
CA ALA A 181 -10.39 -1.32 15.00
C ALA A 181 -10.40 -2.14 13.70
N VAL A 182 -11.55 -2.71 13.36
CA VAL A 182 -11.71 -3.60 12.20
C VAL A 182 -12.62 -2.94 11.16
N PHE A 183 -12.09 -2.64 9.99
CA PHE A 183 -12.79 -2.09 8.82
C PHE A 183 -12.80 -3.11 7.67
N ASP A 184 -12.77 -4.39 7.98
CA ASP A 184 -12.66 -5.45 6.97
C ASP A 184 -13.90 -5.46 6.07
N GLY A 185 -13.68 -5.39 4.75
CA GLY A 185 -14.74 -5.29 3.74
C GLY A 185 -15.52 -3.97 3.74
N ALA A 186 -15.16 -2.99 4.59
CA ALA A 186 -15.87 -1.72 4.68
C ALA A 186 -15.71 -0.87 3.42
N GLU A 187 -16.70 -0.02 3.14
CA GLU A 187 -16.68 0.92 2.02
C GLU A 187 -16.28 2.31 2.50
N LEU A 188 -15.04 2.72 2.22
CA LEU A 188 -14.46 3.98 2.69
C LEU A 188 -14.28 4.98 1.55
N GLN A 189 -15.08 4.89 0.49
CA GLN A 189 -14.90 5.72 -0.69
C GLN A 189 -14.99 7.22 -0.35
N GLY A 190 -13.99 7.99 -0.76
CA GLY A 190 -13.93 9.45 -0.52
C GLY A 190 -13.81 9.85 0.96
N SER A 191 -13.54 8.89 1.85
CA SER A 191 -13.40 9.18 3.28
C SER A 191 -12.08 9.87 3.58
N THR A 192 -12.04 10.60 4.68
CA THR A 192 -10.84 11.25 5.19
C THR A 192 -10.58 10.82 6.62
N ILE A 193 -9.37 10.32 6.87
CA ILE A 193 -8.88 9.98 8.20
C ILE A 193 -7.67 10.88 8.49
N ASN A 194 -7.84 11.81 9.43
CA ASN A 194 -6.83 12.82 9.71
C ASN A 194 -6.47 12.85 11.20
N GLU A 195 -5.17 12.92 11.50
CA GLU A 195 -4.64 13.01 12.86
C GLU A 195 -5.17 11.90 13.79
N CYS A 196 -5.46 10.73 13.23
CA CYS A 196 -6.00 9.59 13.99
C CYS A 196 -4.89 8.63 14.43
N PHE A 197 -5.17 7.88 15.50
CA PHE A 197 -4.31 6.83 16.00
C PHE A 197 -4.93 5.47 15.64
N LEU A 198 -4.28 4.72 14.74
CA LEU A 198 -4.81 3.48 14.16
C LEU A 198 -3.84 2.28 14.29
N PRO A 199 -3.04 2.13 15.36
CA PRO A 199 -2.15 0.97 15.41
C PRO A 199 -2.94 -0.33 15.32
N SER A 200 -2.44 -1.28 14.55
CA SER A 200 -3.05 -2.60 14.32
C SER A 200 -4.47 -2.56 13.73
N ALA A 201 -4.92 -1.42 13.20
CA ALA A 201 -6.23 -1.34 12.58
C ALA A 201 -6.26 -2.14 11.27
N SER A 202 -7.36 -2.86 11.03
CA SER A 202 -7.53 -3.74 9.88
C SER A 202 -8.43 -3.10 8.83
N PHE A 203 -7.99 -3.08 7.58
CA PHE A 203 -8.72 -2.61 6.39
C PHE A 203 -8.72 -3.70 5.30
N ARG A 204 -8.76 -4.97 5.71
CA ARG A 204 -8.60 -6.09 4.77
C ARG A 204 -9.79 -6.14 3.85
N PHE A 205 -9.57 -6.38 2.56
CA PHE A 205 -10.64 -6.43 1.56
C PHE A 205 -11.50 -5.16 1.43
N ALA A 206 -11.12 -4.06 2.11
CA ALA A 206 -11.90 -2.83 2.12
C ALA A 206 -11.86 -2.12 0.75
N LYS A 207 -12.88 -1.32 0.49
CA LYS A 207 -12.96 -0.45 -0.70
C LYS A 207 -12.45 0.94 -0.35
N LEU A 208 -11.30 1.32 -0.90
CA LEU A 208 -10.49 2.47 -0.47
C LEU A 208 -10.41 3.58 -1.52
N SER A 209 -11.30 3.58 -2.50
CA SER A 209 -11.26 4.56 -3.60
C SER A 209 -11.32 5.99 -3.04
N GLN A 210 -10.31 6.80 -3.35
CA GLN A 210 -10.18 8.18 -2.89
C GLN A 210 -10.11 8.34 -1.36
N LEU A 211 -9.77 7.28 -0.62
CA LEU A 211 -9.49 7.39 0.82
C LEU A 211 -8.22 8.23 1.01
N THR A 212 -8.32 9.24 1.87
CA THR A 212 -7.19 10.08 2.27
C THR A 212 -6.86 9.85 3.73
N ILE A 213 -5.63 9.44 4.00
CA ILE A 213 -5.09 9.30 5.36
C ILE A 213 -3.95 10.30 5.54
N THR A 214 -4.11 11.23 6.47
CA THR A 214 -3.13 12.29 6.73
C THR A 214 -2.72 12.32 8.20
N LYS A 215 -1.43 12.53 8.47
CA LYS A 215 -0.91 12.75 9.84
C LYS A 215 -1.33 11.70 10.88
N SER A 216 -1.63 10.48 10.43
CA SER A 216 -2.18 9.43 11.27
C SER A 216 -1.12 8.37 11.58
N HIS A 217 -1.27 7.68 12.71
CA HIS A 217 -0.39 6.59 13.12
C HIS A 217 -0.91 5.27 12.55
N LEU A 218 -0.13 4.62 11.69
CA LEU A 218 -0.53 3.42 10.93
C LEU A 218 0.38 2.21 11.21
N ALA A 219 1.03 2.17 12.37
CA ALA A 219 1.88 1.03 12.72
C ALA A 219 1.06 -0.26 12.73
N SER A 220 1.55 -1.31 12.07
CA SER A 220 0.91 -2.62 11.95
C SER A 220 -0.50 -2.59 11.34
N CYS A 221 -0.87 -1.51 10.65
CA CYS A 221 -2.13 -1.47 9.89
C CYS A 221 -2.10 -2.46 8.74
N SER A 222 -3.24 -3.08 8.45
CA SER A 222 -3.34 -4.04 7.34
C SER A 222 -4.35 -3.62 6.29
N PHE A 223 -3.87 -3.32 5.09
CA PHE A 223 -4.64 -3.11 3.85
C PHE A 223 -4.63 -4.36 2.95
N PHE A 224 -4.35 -5.54 3.51
CA PHE A 224 -4.26 -6.81 2.78
C PHE A 224 -5.45 -7.04 1.85
N GLN A 225 -5.17 -7.30 0.57
CA GLN A 225 -6.17 -7.55 -0.48
C GLN A 225 -7.29 -6.49 -0.59
N SER A 226 -7.05 -5.29 -0.09
CA SER A 226 -7.94 -4.15 -0.28
C SER A 226 -7.91 -3.67 -1.74
N LYS A 227 -8.94 -2.93 -2.14
CA LYS A 227 -9.08 -2.43 -3.51
C LYS A 227 -9.50 -0.98 -3.50
N GLY A 228 -8.90 -0.15 -4.35
CA GLY A 228 -9.35 1.22 -4.50
C GLY A 228 -8.39 2.07 -5.30
N ASN A 229 -8.93 3.02 -6.05
CA ASN A 229 -8.13 3.92 -6.85
C ASN A 229 -7.79 5.17 -6.04
N CYS A 230 -6.58 5.71 -6.21
CA CYS A 230 -6.17 6.98 -5.58
C CYS A 230 -6.20 6.96 -4.04
N LEU A 231 -5.85 5.83 -3.40
CA LEU A 231 -5.55 5.81 -1.97
C LEU A 231 -4.36 6.77 -1.71
N SER A 232 -4.51 7.67 -0.75
CA SER A 232 -3.49 8.68 -0.46
C SER A 232 -3.10 8.65 1.01
N ILE A 233 -1.87 8.22 1.30
CA ILE A 233 -1.28 8.23 2.65
C ILE A 233 -0.19 9.30 2.68
N VAL A 234 -0.42 10.37 3.44
CA VAL A 234 0.44 11.55 3.46
C VAL A 234 0.87 11.90 4.87
N ARG A 235 2.19 11.99 5.07
CA ARG A 235 2.83 12.34 6.35
C ARG A 235 2.31 11.49 7.53
N PRO A 236 2.20 10.15 7.42
CA PRO A 236 1.86 9.34 8.58
C PRO A 236 2.92 9.52 9.68
N THR A 237 2.54 9.38 10.94
CA THR A 237 3.48 9.48 12.05
C THR A 237 4.34 8.22 12.20
N SER A 238 3.80 7.06 11.80
CA SER A 238 4.52 5.80 11.64
C SER A 238 3.75 4.91 10.66
N VAL A 239 4.47 4.11 9.87
CA VAL A 239 3.91 2.99 9.08
C VAL A 239 4.61 1.67 9.38
N ASP A 240 5.27 1.57 10.53
CA ASP A 240 6.07 0.39 10.84
C ASP A 240 5.21 -0.89 10.86
N GLY A 241 5.53 -1.85 10.00
CA GLY A 241 4.74 -3.06 9.81
C GLY A 241 3.45 -2.87 8.99
N LEU A 242 3.34 -1.81 8.19
CA LEU A 242 2.19 -1.57 7.33
C LEU A 242 2.10 -2.65 6.24
N VAL A 243 0.96 -3.34 6.19
CA VAL A 243 0.71 -4.43 5.24
C VAL A 243 -0.13 -3.90 4.07
N LEU A 244 0.37 -4.05 2.86
CA LEU A 244 -0.25 -3.75 1.56
C LEU A 244 -0.28 -4.98 0.64
N GLU A 245 0.04 -6.16 1.17
CA GLU A 245 0.15 -7.40 0.40
C GLU A 245 -1.13 -7.72 -0.40
N GLY A 246 -0.94 -8.05 -1.68
CA GLY A 246 -2.01 -8.39 -2.62
C GLY A 246 -3.05 -7.29 -2.85
N ALA A 247 -2.83 -6.07 -2.34
CA ALA A 247 -3.76 -4.96 -2.53
C ALA A 247 -3.73 -4.48 -3.99
N HIS A 248 -4.89 -4.07 -4.50
CA HIS A 248 -5.02 -3.47 -5.84
C HIS A 248 -5.31 -1.97 -5.71
N LEU A 249 -4.25 -1.17 -5.84
CA LEU A 249 -4.19 0.24 -5.49
C LEU A 249 -3.61 1.10 -6.63
N PRO A 250 -4.27 1.16 -7.81
CA PRO A 250 -3.82 2.04 -8.88
C PRO A 250 -3.86 3.50 -8.43
N TYR A 251 -2.87 4.29 -8.87
CA TYR A 251 -2.66 5.68 -8.46
C TYR A 251 -2.42 5.85 -6.95
N LEU A 252 -1.90 4.84 -6.26
CA LEU A 252 -1.50 4.93 -4.86
C LEU A 252 -0.56 6.12 -4.65
N ARG A 253 -0.83 6.96 -3.66
CA ARG A 253 0.07 8.05 -3.26
C ARG A 253 0.62 7.80 -1.88
N LEU A 254 1.95 7.69 -1.79
CA LEU A 254 2.69 7.62 -0.54
C LEU A 254 3.63 8.81 -0.47
N SER A 255 3.39 9.71 0.47
CA SER A 255 4.19 10.93 0.63
C SER A 255 4.71 11.07 2.05
N LYS A 256 6.03 11.24 2.20
CA LYS A 256 6.66 11.43 3.50
C LYS A 256 6.35 10.30 4.48
N VAL A 257 6.42 9.07 3.98
CA VAL A 257 6.18 7.85 4.72
C VAL A 257 7.52 7.33 5.26
N SER A 258 7.56 6.87 6.51
CA SER A 258 8.79 6.33 7.12
C SER A 258 8.48 5.06 7.91
N GLY A 259 9.19 3.97 7.62
CA GLY A 259 9.06 2.68 8.32
C GLY A 259 9.16 1.48 7.36
N HIS A 260 8.89 0.28 7.89
CA HIS A 260 8.87 -0.96 7.10
C HIS A 260 7.48 -1.22 6.51
N ILE A 261 7.41 -1.55 5.22
CA ILE A 261 6.18 -1.92 4.53
C ILE A 261 6.28 -3.33 3.96
N ALA A 262 5.21 -4.11 4.13
CA ALA A 262 5.04 -5.43 3.54
C ALA A 262 4.02 -5.34 2.40
N ALA A 263 4.49 -5.34 1.16
CA ALA A 263 3.67 -5.05 -0.03
C ALA A 263 3.81 -6.13 -1.11
N ARG A 264 4.16 -7.36 -0.73
CA ARG A 264 4.30 -8.49 -1.67
C ARG A 264 3.07 -8.66 -2.55
N GLY A 265 3.29 -8.74 -3.87
CA GLY A 265 2.23 -8.92 -4.86
C GLY A 265 1.23 -7.76 -4.95
N MET A 266 1.52 -6.60 -4.36
CA MET A 266 0.67 -5.41 -4.51
C MET A 266 0.66 -4.96 -5.98
N CYS A 267 -0.52 -4.63 -6.49
CA CYS A 267 -0.69 -4.05 -7.82
C CYS A 267 -1.04 -2.57 -7.67
N ALA A 268 -0.06 -1.70 -7.94
CA ALA A 268 -0.17 -0.25 -7.81
C ALA A 268 0.42 0.47 -9.04
N PRO A 269 -0.16 0.27 -10.24
CA PRO A 269 0.27 1.01 -11.42
C PRO A 269 0.00 2.51 -11.23
N PHE A 270 0.84 3.35 -11.83
CA PHE A 270 0.82 4.80 -11.71
C PHE A 270 0.97 5.31 -10.27
N ALA A 271 1.56 4.51 -9.36
CA ALA A 271 1.81 4.94 -8.00
C ALA A 271 2.74 6.16 -7.97
N ASP A 272 2.50 7.06 -7.02
CA ASP A 272 3.34 8.22 -6.73
C ASP A 272 3.89 8.07 -5.32
N ILE A 273 5.15 7.66 -5.22
CA ILE A 273 5.87 7.53 -3.95
C ILE A 273 6.95 8.59 -3.95
N HIS A 274 6.88 9.54 -3.01
CA HIS A 274 7.88 10.59 -2.93
C HIS A 274 8.26 10.97 -1.50
N LEU A 275 9.52 11.41 -1.34
CA LEU A 275 10.09 11.88 -0.08
C LEU A 275 9.92 10.87 1.07
N SER A 276 10.00 9.57 0.77
CA SER A 276 9.67 8.50 1.73
C SER A 276 10.91 7.68 2.08
N ASN A 277 10.99 7.22 3.33
CA ASN A 277 12.07 6.41 3.87
C ASN A 277 11.55 4.99 4.15
N LEU A 278 11.80 4.07 3.21
CA LEU A 278 11.24 2.72 3.19
C LEU A 278 12.37 1.67 3.08
N PRO A 279 13.36 1.66 4.00
CA PRO A 279 14.45 0.70 3.94
C PRO A 279 13.91 -0.71 4.23
N ASN A 280 14.45 -1.71 3.54
CA ASN A 280 14.01 -3.10 3.65
C ASN A 280 12.53 -3.31 3.27
N ALA A 281 11.94 -2.45 2.43
CA ALA A 281 10.58 -2.65 1.97
C ALA A 281 10.44 -3.99 1.22
N GLU A 282 9.37 -4.74 1.52
CA GLU A 282 9.07 -6.01 0.85
C GLU A 282 8.13 -5.75 -0.33
N LEU A 283 8.70 -5.61 -1.52
CA LEU A 283 8.04 -5.26 -2.78
C LEU A 283 8.13 -6.40 -3.81
N GLU A 284 8.34 -7.65 -3.35
CA GLU A 284 8.44 -8.83 -4.21
C GLU A 284 7.17 -8.97 -5.07
N GLN A 285 7.35 -9.21 -6.37
CA GLN A 285 6.26 -9.40 -7.36
C GLN A 285 5.25 -8.24 -7.40
N THR A 286 5.64 -7.04 -6.98
CA THR A 286 4.76 -5.87 -7.09
C THR A 286 4.62 -5.39 -8.53
N ASP A 287 3.45 -4.87 -8.88
CA ASP A 287 3.24 -4.14 -10.12
C ASP A 287 3.28 -2.64 -9.83
N LEU A 288 4.37 -2.01 -10.25
CA LEU A 288 4.68 -0.59 -10.18
C LEU A 288 4.82 -0.01 -11.60
N THR A 289 4.07 -0.55 -12.57
CA THR A 289 4.04 -0.03 -13.95
C THR A 289 3.71 1.46 -13.96
N GLU A 290 4.53 2.24 -14.67
CA GLU A 290 4.44 3.71 -14.75
C GLU A 290 4.43 4.43 -13.38
N ALA A 291 4.96 3.80 -12.33
CA ALA A 291 5.09 4.44 -11.03
C ALA A 291 6.16 5.54 -11.07
N ARG A 292 5.95 6.60 -10.28
CA ARG A 292 6.91 7.66 -10.01
C ARG A 292 7.45 7.51 -8.60
N LEU A 293 8.75 7.23 -8.51
CA LEU A 293 9.54 7.19 -7.28
C LEU A 293 10.47 8.43 -7.28
N LEU A 294 10.29 9.32 -6.31
CA LEU A 294 11.07 10.55 -6.19
C LEU A 294 11.65 10.72 -4.79
N SER A 295 12.98 10.71 -4.66
CA SER A 295 13.64 10.87 -3.36
C SER A 295 13.14 9.86 -2.34
N VAL A 296 13.11 8.59 -2.73
CA VAL A 296 12.70 7.47 -1.89
C VAL A 296 13.92 6.66 -1.49
N ASN A 297 14.06 6.36 -0.20
CA ASN A 297 15.02 5.36 0.27
C ASN A 297 14.36 3.97 0.23
N LEU A 298 14.90 3.11 -0.63
CA LEU A 298 14.58 1.69 -0.82
C LEU A 298 15.84 0.83 -0.59
N SER A 299 16.75 1.27 0.28
CA SER A 299 17.98 0.53 0.60
C SER A 299 17.62 -0.84 1.15
N ASN A 300 18.27 -1.89 0.62
CA ASN A 300 18.00 -3.30 0.92
C ASN A 300 16.54 -3.75 0.67
N ALA A 301 15.76 -3.01 -0.12
CA ALA A 301 14.40 -3.42 -0.46
C ALA A 301 14.42 -4.70 -1.31
N ASN A 302 13.42 -5.56 -1.12
CA ASN A 302 13.20 -6.74 -1.93
C ASN A 302 12.21 -6.41 -3.06
N LEU A 303 12.70 -6.30 -4.29
CA LEU A 303 11.95 -6.01 -5.52
C LEU A 303 12.00 -7.21 -6.49
N VAL A 304 12.25 -8.42 -5.99
CA VAL A 304 12.42 -9.61 -6.83
C VAL A 304 11.16 -9.83 -7.67
N GLY A 305 11.35 -9.92 -8.99
CA GLY A 305 10.25 -10.12 -9.94
C GLY A 305 9.25 -8.96 -10.03
N ALA A 306 9.55 -7.78 -9.49
CA ALA A 306 8.69 -6.61 -9.61
C ALA A 306 8.56 -6.13 -11.07
N VAL A 307 7.42 -5.52 -11.40
CA VAL A 307 7.12 -4.93 -12.71
C VAL A 307 7.24 -3.41 -12.60
N LEU A 308 8.25 -2.85 -13.24
CA LEU A 308 8.63 -1.43 -13.25
C LEU A 308 8.60 -0.83 -14.67
N ASN A 309 7.77 -1.40 -15.55
CA ASN A 309 7.70 -0.96 -16.95
C ASN A 309 7.26 0.51 -17.01
N GLY A 310 8.01 1.36 -17.70
CA GLY A 310 7.76 2.80 -17.80
C GLY A 310 7.89 3.58 -16.49
N ALA A 311 8.35 2.95 -15.40
CA ALA A 311 8.50 3.64 -14.12
C ALA A 311 9.61 4.70 -14.18
N SER A 312 9.47 5.75 -13.37
CA SER A 312 10.44 6.83 -13.22
C SER A 312 10.98 6.83 -11.80
N ILE A 313 12.28 6.59 -11.66
CA ILE A 313 13.03 6.56 -10.41
C ILE A 313 14.03 7.72 -10.45
N HIS A 314 13.80 8.74 -9.63
CA HIS A 314 14.64 9.94 -9.61
C HIS A 314 15.13 10.22 -8.19
N SER A 315 16.44 10.44 -8.05
CA SER A 315 17.10 10.78 -6.78
C SER A 315 16.80 9.78 -5.65
N CYS A 316 16.68 8.48 -5.96
CA CYS A 316 16.35 7.44 -4.98
C CYS A 316 17.60 6.69 -4.49
N GLU A 317 17.51 6.08 -3.31
CA GLU A 317 18.56 5.22 -2.73
C GLU A 317 18.09 3.75 -2.83
N LEU A 318 18.78 2.92 -3.60
CA LEU A 318 18.49 1.48 -3.76
C LEU A 318 19.74 0.63 -3.46
N ASP A 319 20.63 1.12 -2.59
CA ASP A 319 21.84 0.40 -2.22
C ASP A 319 21.48 -0.96 -1.60
N GLY A 320 22.08 -2.03 -2.11
CA GLY A 320 21.82 -3.41 -1.69
C GLY A 320 20.42 -3.95 -2.04
N ALA A 321 19.59 -3.20 -2.76
CA ALA A 321 18.25 -3.67 -3.14
C ALA A 321 18.31 -4.87 -4.09
N ASP A 322 17.32 -5.76 -3.99
CA ASP A 322 17.22 -6.95 -4.84
C ASP A 322 16.15 -6.77 -5.92
N LEU A 323 16.59 -6.42 -7.14
CA LEU A 323 15.77 -6.31 -8.35
C LEU A 323 15.96 -7.53 -9.27
N SER A 324 16.40 -8.67 -8.74
CA SER A 324 16.60 -9.88 -9.54
C SER A 324 15.29 -10.29 -10.25
N LEU A 325 15.39 -10.64 -11.52
CA LEU A 325 14.27 -11.04 -12.39
C LEU A 325 13.17 -9.97 -12.58
N ALA A 326 13.36 -8.73 -12.08
CA ALA A 326 12.40 -7.65 -12.30
C ALA A 326 12.34 -7.25 -13.78
N SER A 327 11.20 -6.72 -14.22
CA SER A 327 11.03 -6.16 -15.58
C SER A 327 10.92 -4.65 -15.53
N GLY A 328 11.68 -3.95 -16.38
CA GLY A 328 11.66 -2.49 -16.49
C GLY A 328 11.80 -2.06 -17.93
N GLU A 329 10.89 -2.47 -18.81
CA GLU A 329 10.87 -1.95 -20.18
C GLU A 329 10.62 -0.44 -20.15
N CYS A 330 11.48 0.34 -20.82
CA CYS A 330 11.42 1.81 -20.84
C CYS A 330 11.47 2.46 -19.44
N ILE A 331 12.02 1.79 -18.42
CA ILE A 331 12.25 2.40 -17.10
C ILE A 331 13.28 3.53 -17.20
N SER A 332 13.04 4.62 -16.47
CA SER A 332 13.97 5.73 -16.32
C SER A 332 14.50 5.79 -14.90
N ILE A 333 15.81 5.65 -14.71
CA ILE A 333 16.49 5.80 -13.43
C ILE A 333 17.50 6.94 -13.57
N THR A 334 17.38 7.98 -12.75
CA THR A 334 18.27 9.14 -12.81
C THR A 334 18.72 9.58 -11.42
N GLU A 335 19.98 10.01 -11.32
CA GLU A 335 20.56 10.61 -10.10
C GLU A 335 20.40 9.74 -8.84
N SER A 336 20.40 8.41 -9.01
CA SER A 336 20.07 7.45 -7.94
C SER A 336 21.27 6.59 -7.57
N THR A 337 21.31 6.10 -6.32
CA THR A 337 22.32 5.14 -5.88
C THR A 337 21.77 3.72 -5.91
N MET A 338 22.58 2.77 -6.37
CA MET A 338 22.23 1.36 -6.55
C MET A 338 23.48 0.49 -6.26
N ARG A 339 24.30 0.90 -5.29
CA ARG A 339 25.55 0.23 -4.96
C ARG A 339 25.28 -1.17 -4.46
N ALA A 340 26.01 -2.16 -4.98
CA ALA A 340 25.82 -3.57 -4.65
C ALA A 340 24.36 -4.07 -4.83
N ALA A 341 23.55 -3.39 -5.64
CA ALA A 341 22.20 -3.83 -5.97
C ALA A 341 22.26 -5.13 -6.80
N LYS A 342 21.31 -6.03 -6.57
CA LYS A 342 21.20 -7.28 -7.31
C LYS A 342 20.21 -7.10 -8.45
N LEU A 343 20.67 -7.22 -9.68
CA LEU A 343 19.92 -7.06 -10.92
C LEU A 343 20.09 -8.30 -11.82
N SER A 344 20.36 -9.46 -11.20
CA SER A 344 20.58 -10.71 -11.94
C SER A 344 19.33 -11.07 -12.76
N GLY A 345 19.51 -11.28 -14.07
CA GLY A 345 18.42 -11.56 -14.99
C GLY A 345 17.41 -10.42 -15.18
N PHE A 346 17.73 -9.18 -14.78
CA PHE A 346 16.87 -8.02 -14.94
C PHE A 346 16.47 -7.80 -16.41
N ARG A 347 15.18 -7.59 -16.68
CA ARG A 347 14.63 -7.42 -18.03
C ARG A 347 14.40 -5.95 -18.34
N GLY A 348 15.47 -5.27 -18.74
CA GLY A 348 15.53 -3.84 -18.95
C GLY A 348 15.61 -3.41 -20.42
N ARG A 349 14.63 -3.76 -21.24
CA ARG A 349 14.63 -3.32 -22.65
C ARG A 349 14.46 -1.80 -22.74
N SER A 350 15.30 -1.14 -23.53
CA SER A 350 15.27 0.31 -23.73
C SER A 350 15.32 1.10 -22.42
N THR A 351 16.03 0.60 -21.40
CA THR A 351 16.17 1.34 -20.14
C THR A 351 16.94 2.62 -20.33
N PHE A 352 16.63 3.60 -19.51
CA PHE A 352 17.32 4.87 -19.43
C PHE A 352 17.90 5.02 -18.04
N VAL A 353 19.23 4.93 -17.89
CA VAL A 353 19.94 5.07 -16.61
C VAL A 353 20.95 6.20 -16.75
N ARG A 354 20.82 7.27 -15.95
CA ARG A 354 21.72 8.42 -16.05
C ARG A 354 22.21 8.93 -14.70
N ASP A 355 23.49 9.27 -14.63
CA ASP A 355 24.11 9.88 -13.44
C ASP A 355 23.84 9.05 -12.17
N CYS A 356 23.93 7.72 -12.29
CA CYS A 356 23.67 6.79 -11.20
C CYS A 356 24.95 6.12 -10.72
N ASP A 357 24.92 5.65 -9.48
CA ASP A 357 25.99 4.86 -8.87
C ASP A 357 25.59 3.38 -8.79
N LEU A 358 26.13 2.56 -9.69
CA LEU A 358 25.98 1.10 -9.76
C LEU A 358 27.29 0.38 -9.36
N GLU A 359 28.14 0.99 -8.52
CA GLU A 359 29.36 0.34 -8.05
C GLU A 359 29.03 -1.03 -7.43
N ARG A 360 29.75 -2.08 -7.85
CA ARG A 360 29.55 -3.48 -7.42
C ARG A 360 28.16 -4.07 -7.67
N ALA A 361 27.32 -3.43 -8.50
CA ALA A 361 26.00 -3.99 -8.83
C ALA A 361 26.14 -5.31 -9.63
N ASP A 362 25.24 -6.25 -9.39
CA ASP A 362 25.19 -7.53 -10.10
C ASP A 362 24.14 -7.49 -11.22
N LEU A 363 24.58 -7.17 -12.43
CA LEU A 363 23.81 -7.17 -13.68
C LEU A 363 24.03 -8.46 -14.50
N SER A 364 24.45 -9.56 -13.87
CA SER A 364 24.68 -10.81 -14.58
C SER A 364 23.41 -11.29 -15.29
N ASN A 365 23.58 -11.74 -16.53
CA ASN A 365 22.49 -12.19 -17.42
C ASN A 365 21.36 -11.15 -17.63
N ALA A 366 21.59 -9.87 -17.33
CA ALA A 366 20.60 -8.83 -17.55
C ALA A 366 20.35 -8.61 -19.05
N TYR A 367 19.10 -8.31 -19.40
CA TYR A 367 18.67 -8.00 -20.76
C TYR A 367 18.55 -6.47 -20.93
N LEU A 368 19.60 -5.84 -21.44
CA LEU A 368 19.76 -4.38 -21.58
C LEU A 368 19.79 -3.96 -23.07
N TYR A 369 18.95 -4.60 -23.88
CA TYR A 369 18.83 -4.30 -25.31
C TYR A 369 18.37 -2.85 -25.52
N ARG A 370 19.13 -2.09 -26.32
CA ARG A 370 18.90 -0.65 -26.59
C ARG A 370 18.90 0.24 -25.34
N SER A 371 19.49 -0.21 -24.24
CA SER A 371 19.59 0.59 -23.03
C SER A 371 20.58 1.74 -23.20
N MET A 372 20.31 2.86 -22.53
CA MET A 372 21.22 3.99 -22.40
C MET A 372 21.67 4.09 -20.95
N ILE A 373 22.96 3.87 -20.68
CA ILE A 373 23.57 3.94 -19.35
C ILE A 373 24.70 4.97 -19.40
N THR A 374 24.44 6.20 -18.98
CA THR A 374 25.32 7.34 -19.30
C THR A 374 25.47 8.34 -18.17
N GLY A 375 26.65 8.95 -18.04
CA GLY A 375 26.85 10.13 -17.20
C GLY A 375 27.05 11.42 -18.00
N ASP A 376 26.73 12.56 -17.39
CA ASP A 376 27.21 13.88 -17.83
C ASP A 376 27.91 14.64 -16.68
N PRO A 377 29.27 14.63 -16.61
CA PRO A 377 30.20 13.98 -17.54
C PRO A 377 30.16 12.44 -17.41
N PRO A 378 30.65 11.65 -18.37
CA PRO A 378 30.57 10.17 -18.34
C PRO A 378 30.99 9.50 -17.02
N GLN A 379 31.91 10.11 -16.27
CA GLN A 379 32.37 9.62 -14.98
C GLN A 379 31.35 9.76 -13.83
N SER A 380 30.27 10.54 -14.00
CA SER A 380 29.17 10.62 -13.03
C SER A 380 28.35 9.32 -12.97
N MET A 381 28.41 8.50 -14.03
CA MET A 381 27.82 7.18 -14.06
C MET A 381 28.88 6.16 -13.62
N ALA A 382 28.70 5.56 -12.45
CA ALA A 382 29.63 4.58 -11.90
C ALA A 382 29.09 3.16 -12.12
N LEU A 383 29.92 2.31 -12.71
CA LEU A 383 29.75 0.87 -12.88
C LEU A 383 31.03 0.14 -12.43
N ASP A 384 31.89 0.80 -11.65
CA ASP A 384 33.15 0.21 -11.20
C ASP A 384 32.87 -1.07 -10.37
N GLU A 385 33.66 -2.11 -10.63
CA GLU A 385 33.49 -3.45 -10.04
C GLU A 385 32.12 -4.12 -10.30
N ALA A 386 31.28 -3.59 -11.19
CA ALA A 386 29.99 -4.20 -11.51
C ALA A 386 30.16 -5.54 -12.24
N ASN A 387 29.20 -6.44 -12.06
CA ASN A 387 29.16 -7.72 -12.77
C ASN A 387 28.14 -7.67 -13.90
N LEU A 388 28.59 -7.68 -15.15
CA LEU A 388 27.74 -7.75 -16.35
C LEU A 388 27.87 -9.09 -17.07
N GLU A 389 28.41 -10.14 -16.44
CA GLU A 389 28.63 -11.45 -17.07
C GLU A 389 27.40 -11.97 -17.80
N GLY A 390 27.56 -12.41 -19.05
CA GLY A 390 26.49 -13.00 -19.86
C GLY A 390 25.34 -12.04 -20.22
N SER A 391 25.43 -10.75 -19.85
CA SER A 391 24.39 -9.78 -20.15
C SER A 391 24.25 -9.49 -21.65
N ASN A 392 23.07 -9.04 -22.04
CA ASN A 392 22.76 -8.64 -23.41
C ASN A 392 22.76 -7.11 -23.52
N LEU A 393 23.82 -6.56 -24.10
CA LEU A 393 24.05 -5.14 -24.35
C LEU A 393 23.86 -4.78 -25.84
N VAL A 394 23.11 -5.59 -26.59
CA VAL A 394 22.95 -5.36 -28.03
C VAL A 394 22.28 -3.99 -28.26
N GLN A 395 22.92 -3.16 -29.09
CA GLN A 395 22.53 -1.77 -29.37
C GLN A 395 22.49 -0.84 -28.14
N ALA A 396 23.13 -1.22 -27.02
CA ALA A 396 23.22 -0.35 -25.85
C ALA A 396 24.23 0.79 -26.05
N TYR A 397 24.02 1.89 -25.34
CA TYR A 397 24.93 3.01 -25.25
C TYR A 397 25.41 3.17 -23.81
N LEU A 398 26.72 3.04 -23.60
CA LEU A 398 27.38 3.17 -22.31
C LEU A 398 28.39 4.31 -22.35
N ALA A 399 28.29 5.20 -21.37
CA ALA A 399 29.28 6.25 -21.10
C ALA A 399 29.45 6.35 -19.59
N ALA A 400 30.33 5.51 -19.03
CA ALA A 400 30.44 5.27 -17.58
C ALA A 400 31.88 4.96 -17.15
N GLY A 401 32.16 5.16 -15.86
CA GLY A 401 33.29 4.51 -15.19
C GLY A 401 33.01 3.01 -15.05
N MET A 402 33.86 2.16 -15.61
CA MET A 402 33.70 0.70 -15.64
C MET A 402 35.00 0.00 -15.21
N THR A 403 35.75 0.59 -14.27
CA THR A 403 37.01 0.03 -13.79
C THR A 403 36.77 -1.30 -13.08
N ARG A 404 37.57 -2.34 -13.37
CA ARG A 404 37.43 -3.69 -12.81
C ARG A 404 36.04 -4.32 -13.02
N THR A 405 35.29 -3.87 -14.02
CA THR A 405 33.98 -4.44 -14.36
C THR A 405 34.16 -5.82 -15.00
N ASN A 406 33.26 -6.76 -14.68
CA ASN A 406 33.20 -8.05 -15.35
C ASN A 406 32.24 -8.01 -16.55
N LEU A 407 32.76 -8.04 -17.77
CA LEU A 407 32.02 -8.09 -19.04
C LEU A 407 32.17 -9.46 -19.72
N GLU A 408 32.49 -10.50 -18.97
CA GLU A 408 32.72 -11.83 -19.51
C GLU A 408 31.47 -12.37 -20.25
N ALA A 409 31.69 -12.98 -21.41
CA ALA A 409 30.64 -13.57 -22.26
C ALA A 409 29.47 -12.61 -22.63
N THR A 410 29.69 -11.29 -22.54
CA THR A 410 28.65 -10.31 -22.86
C THR A 410 28.34 -10.25 -24.35
N ARG A 411 27.04 -10.14 -24.67
CA ARG A 411 26.57 -9.93 -26.04
C ARG A 411 26.54 -8.43 -26.33
N ALA A 412 27.58 -7.93 -26.97
CA ALA A 412 27.81 -6.49 -27.15
C ALA A 412 27.73 -6.04 -28.62
N ALA A 413 26.90 -6.69 -29.45
CA ALA A 413 26.76 -6.30 -30.84
C ALA A 413 26.15 -4.89 -30.96
N TYR A 414 26.72 -4.04 -31.81
CA TYR A 414 26.33 -2.64 -32.02
C TYR A 414 26.40 -1.76 -30.77
N VAL A 415 27.12 -2.19 -29.73
CA VAL A 415 27.26 -1.38 -28.51
C VAL A 415 28.09 -0.14 -28.80
N ARG A 416 27.80 0.97 -28.12
CA ARG A 416 28.67 2.15 -28.10
C ARG A 416 29.14 2.38 -26.68
N MET A 417 30.45 2.29 -26.43
CA MET A 417 31.04 2.50 -25.09
C MET A 417 31.90 3.76 -25.04
N ASN A 418 31.56 4.79 -25.82
CA ASN A 418 32.39 5.97 -25.99
C ASN A 418 32.64 6.69 -24.65
N GLN A 419 33.86 7.18 -24.45
CA GLN A 419 34.30 7.91 -23.25
C GLN A 419 34.24 7.11 -21.94
N SER A 420 34.09 5.78 -22.01
CA SER A 420 34.07 4.91 -20.83
C SER A 420 35.48 4.54 -20.35
N SER A 421 35.62 4.18 -19.08
CA SER A 421 36.86 3.66 -18.49
C SER A 421 36.74 2.16 -18.24
N LEU A 422 37.41 1.32 -19.03
CA LEU A 422 37.46 -0.14 -18.90
C LEU A 422 38.78 -0.62 -18.30
N ARG A 423 39.38 0.20 -17.41
CA ARG A 423 40.63 -0.15 -16.74
C ARG A 423 40.48 -1.44 -15.96
N GLU A 424 41.41 -2.38 -16.14
CA GLU A 424 41.41 -3.67 -15.43
C GLU A 424 40.10 -4.48 -15.58
N ALA A 425 39.25 -4.14 -16.56
CA ALA A 425 38.00 -4.85 -16.81
C ALA A 425 38.26 -6.23 -17.45
N ASN A 426 37.39 -7.20 -17.15
CA ASN A 426 37.42 -8.52 -17.79
C ASN A 426 36.47 -8.53 -18.99
N LEU A 427 36.99 -8.61 -20.21
CA LEU A 427 36.20 -8.68 -21.45
C LEU A 427 36.37 -10.03 -22.17
N SER A 428 36.76 -11.07 -21.43
CA SER A 428 36.95 -12.41 -21.98
C SER A 428 35.62 -12.93 -22.56
N GLY A 429 35.60 -13.49 -23.77
CA GLY A 429 34.34 -13.99 -24.35
C GLY A 429 33.34 -12.92 -24.82
N MET A 430 33.61 -11.61 -24.64
CA MET A 430 32.72 -10.56 -25.15
C MET A 430 32.65 -10.62 -26.68
N SER A 431 31.44 -10.45 -27.25
CA SER A 431 31.20 -10.40 -28.70
C SER A 431 30.82 -8.99 -29.17
N PRO A 432 31.79 -8.17 -29.63
CA PRO A 432 31.61 -6.75 -29.95
C PRO A 432 31.36 -6.49 -31.44
N PHE A 433 30.51 -7.30 -32.07
CA PHE A 433 30.21 -7.16 -33.50
C PHE A 433 29.65 -5.77 -33.83
N GLN A 434 30.35 -5.03 -34.69
CA GLN A 434 30.05 -3.64 -35.05
C GLN A 434 29.92 -2.68 -33.86
N ALA A 435 30.65 -2.96 -32.77
CA ALA A 435 30.76 -2.05 -31.63
C ALA A 435 31.57 -0.79 -31.95
N SER A 436 31.36 0.28 -31.19
CA SER A 436 32.11 1.54 -31.26
C SER A 436 32.76 1.86 -29.92
N PHE A 437 34.06 2.08 -29.95
CA PHE A 437 34.89 2.54 -28.83
C PHE A 437 35.63 3.82 -29.22
N VAL A 438 35.21 4.96 -28.69
CA VAL A 438 35.89 6.24 -28.94
C VAL A 438 36.31 6.86 -27.61
N LYS A 439 37.61 7.15 -27.44
CA LYS A 439 38.18 7.70 -26.19
C LYS A 439 37.94 6.78 -24.98
N VAL A 440 38.15 5.47 -25.16
CA VAL A 440 37.91 4.45 -24.13
C VAL A 440 39.22 3.94 -23.56
N ASP A 441 39.36 3.92 -22.24
CA ASP A 441 40.59 3.46 -21.58
C ASP A 441 40.55 1.95 -21.30
N PHE A 442 41.45 1.19 -21.93
CA PHE A 442 41.60 -0.27 -21.77
C PHE A 442 42.84 -0.65 -20.94
N SER A 443 43.44 0.27 -20.18
CA SER A 443 44.67 -0.01 -19.43
C SER A 443 44.46 -1.17 -18.44
N GLY A 444 45.24 -2.25 -18.61
CA GLY A 444 45.13 -3.46 -17.78
C GLY A 444 43.91 -4.34 -18.07
N ALA A 445 43.11 -4.04 -19.08
CA ALA A 445 41.94 -4.84 -19.44
C ALA A 445 42.35 -6.24 -19.93
N LYS A 446 41.60 -7.27 -19.51
CA LYS A 446 41.80 -8.65 -19.94
C LYS A 446 40.90 -8.96 -21.14
N ILE A 447 41.49 -9.36 -22.25
CA ILE A 447 40.79 -9.64 -23.51
C ILE A 447 41.27 -10.97 -24.08
N THR A 448 40.34 -11.90 -24.36
CA THR A 448 40.68 -13.22 -24.96
C THR A 448 40.13 -13.40 -26.38
N THR A 449 38.88 -13.03 -26.67
CA THR A 449 38.20 -13.34 -27.95
C THR A 449 37.48 -12.12 -28.54
N PHE A 450 38.21 -11.02 -28.70
CA PHE A 450 37.66 -9.76 -29.23
C PHE A 450 37.73 -9.76 -30.76
N GLU A 451 36.71 -10.34 -31.40
CA GLU A 451 36.70 -10.52 -32.85
C GLU A 451 36.16 -9.29 -33.60
N PRO A 452 36.78 -8.90 -34.74
CA PRO A 452 36.28 -7.85 -35.63
C PRO A 452 35.01 -8.27 -36.40
N PRO A 453 34.25 -7.32 -36.97
CA PRO A 453 34.52 -5.89 -37.05
C PRO A 453 34.08 -5.11 -35.81
N PHE A 454 34.89 -4.14 -35.37
CA PHE A 454 34.52 -3.09 -34.43
C PHE A 454 35.29 -1.81 -34.77
N PHE A 455 34.79 -0.65 -34.34
CA PHE A 455 35.45 0.63 -34.50
C PHE A 455 36.12 1.04 -33.17
N ALA A 456 37.40 1.42 -33.24
CA ALA A 456 38.15 1.93 -32.10
C ALA A 456 38.97 3.17 -32.48
N ASP A 457 38.84 4.26 -31.71
CA ASP A 457 39.62 5.49 -31.90
C ASP A 457 40.02 6.11 -30.55
N ARG A 458 41.29 6.49 -30.42
CA ARG A 458 41.89 7.03 -29.18
C ARG A 458 41.65 6.15 -27.95
N CYS A 459 41.95 4.86 -28.07
CA CYS A 459 41.76 3.87 -27.01
C CYS A 459 43.10 3.45 -26.37
N PRO A 460 43.59 4.14 -25.32
CA PRO A 460 44.83 3.72 -24.64
C PRO A 460 44.67 2.32 -24.03
N GLY A 461 45.77 1.56 -23.97
CA GLY A 461 45.79 0.19 -23.44
C GLY A 461 45.23 -0.90 -24.38
N LEU A 462 44.44 -0.55 -25.40
CA LEU A 462 43.75 -1.54 -26.26
C LEU A 462 44.73 -2.47 -26.99
N GLN A 463 45.79 -1.92 -27.59
CA GLN A 463 46.81 -2.72 -28.28
C GLN A 463 47.56 -3.67 -27.34
N ALA A 464 47.75 -3.29 -26.07
CA ALA A 464 48.41 -4.15 -25.09
C ALA A 464 47.47 -5.29 -24.66
N ALA A 465 46.18 -4.98 -24.46
CA ALA A 465 45.16 -5.93 -24.06
C ALA A 465 44.89 -7.01 -25.14
N LEU A 466 44.97 -6.66 -26.42
CA LEU A 466 44.73 -7.60 -27.54
C LEU A 466 45.87 -8.62 -27.79
N LYS A 467 47.05 -8.46 -27.19
CA LYS A 467 48.24 -9.31 -27.47
C LYS A 467 48.27 -10.65 -26.70
N GLY A 468 47.26 -10.95 -25.87
CA GLY A 468 47.14 -12.26 -25.20
C GLY A 468 46.59 -13.33 -26.14
N ASP A 469 47.07 -14.58 -26.01
CA ASP A 469 46.73 -15.80 -26.79
C ASP A 469 45.46 -15.69 -27.66
N GLN A 470 45.62 -15.19 -28.89
CA GLN A 470 44.58 -15.23 -29.92
C GLN A 470 45.03 -16.09 -31.10
N PRO A 471 44.14 -16.94 -31.67
CA PRO A 471 44.47 -17.79 -32.81
C PRO A 471 44.72 -17.02 -34.13
N ARG A 472 44.52 -15.70 -34.17
CA ARG A 472 44.85 -14.84 -35.32
C ARG A 472 45.36 -13.49 -34.84
N ASP A 473 46.50 -13.07 -35.35
CA ASP A 473 47.19 -11.82 -35.02
C ASP A 473 46.28 -10.58 -35.27
N PRO A 474 45.73 -9.93 -34.23
CA PRO A 474 44.85 -8.77 -34.38
C PRO A 474 45.60 -7.55 -34.96
N SER A 475 46.94 -7.57 -34.95
CA SER A 475 47.81 -6.52 -35.50
C SER A 475 47.55 -6.28 -36.97
N SER A 476 47.30 -7.33 -37.76
CA SER A 476 47.15 -7.20 -39.21
C SER A 476 45.90 -6.39 -39.57
N TYR A 477 44.77 -6.69 -38.92
CA TYR A 477 43.51 -5.98 -39.13
C TYR A 477 43.58 -4.53 -38.64
N LEU A 478 44.13 -4.27 -37.45
CA LEU A 478 44.28 -2.89 -36.95
C LEU A 478 45.22 -2.06 -37.84
N THR A 479 46.25 -2.68 -38.42
CA THR A 479 47.18 -2.03 -39.34
C THR A 479 46.52 -1.77 -40.70
N GLU A 480 45.81 -2.75 -41.25
CA GLU A 480 45.08 -2.66 -42.52
C GLU A 480 43.93 -1.63 -42.43
N PHE A 481 43.19 -1.62 -41.32
CA PHE A 481 42.15 -0.64 -41.06
C PHE A 481 42.69 0.76 -40.78
N SER A 482 43.79 0.89 -40.02
CA SER A 482 44.49 2.17 -39.85
C SER A 482 45.00 2.72 -41.18
N SER A 483 45.38 1.84 -42.11
CA SER A 483 45.77 2.21 -43.47
C SER A 483 44.57 2.71 -44.29
N LEU A 484 43.39 2.06 -44.16
CA LEU A 484 42.15 2.47 -44.80
C LEU A 484 41.62 3.81 -44.28
N ILE A 485 41.66 4.06 -42.97
CA ILE A 485 41.27 5.35 -42.37
C ILE A 485 42.24 6.47 -42.78
N ARG A 486 43.54 6.19 -42.90
CA ARG A 486 44.52 7.18 -43.38
C ARG A 486 44.32 7.55 -44.85
N GLN A 487 43.81 6.64 -45.66
CA GLN A 487 43.47 6.91 -47.07
C GLN A 487 42.16 7.69 -47.25
N GLY A 488 41.28 7.72 -46.24
CA GLY A 488 39.96 8.37 -46.32
C GLY A 488 39.88 9.83 -45.83
N ARG A 489 41.01 10.49 -45.50
CA ARG A 489 41.00 11.89 -45.04
C ARG A 489 41.19 12.90 -46.18
N GLU A 490 40.17 13.01 -47.02
CA GLU A 490 39.78 14.30 -47.60
C GLU A 490 38.32 14.57 -47.20
N GLY A 491 38.15 15.35 -46.13
CA GLY A 491 36.90 16.03 -45.77
C GLY A 491 35.72 15.17 -45.30
N SER A 492 35.49 15.14 -43.99
CA SER A 492 34.18 15.36 -43.35
C SER A 492 34.24 15.07 -41.85
N THR A 493 33.58 15.94 -41.09
CA THR A 493 33.48 16.18 -39.62
C THR A 493 33.64 15.02 -38.65
#